data_AF-A0A9N9EHK7-F1
#
_entry.id   AF-A0A9N9EHK7-F1
#
_cell.length_a   1.000
_cell.length_b   1.000
_cell.length_c   1.000
_cell.angle_alpha   90.00
_cell.angle_beta   90.00
_cell.angle_gamma   90.00
#
_symmetry.space_group_name_H-M   'P 1'
#
loop_
_entity.id
_entity.type
_entity.pdbx_description
1 polymer ?
#
loop_
_entity_poly.entity_id
_entity_poly.type
_entity_poly.pdbx_seq_one_letter_code
_entity_poly.pdbx_strand_id
1 'polypeptide(L)' 'MNLGPGGKQPIMRSTTFVDINGQQKIQQMIFDENHLDFTMRGQSKGIRRILMERDLWREG' A
#
# COMPACT_ATOMS: atom_id res chain seq x y z
N MET A 1 17.73 -3.37 -11.71
CA MET A 1 17.78 -2.12 -10.92
C MET A 1 17.91 -0.99 -11.92
N ASN A 2 16.99 -0.01 -11.88
CA ASN A 2 16.78 1.06 -12.87
C ASN A 2 16.46 0.58 -14.30
N LEU A 3 15.26 0.02 -14.50
CA LEU A 3 14.61 0.10 -15.82
C LEU A 3 14.01 1.51 -15.88
N GLY A 4 14.24 2.26 -16.97
CA GLY A 4 13.77 3.63 -17.15
C GLY A 4 12.25 3.81 -16.95
N PRO A 5 11.70 5.03 -17.11
CA PRO A 5 10.26 5.26 -16.99
C PRO A 5 9.51 4.33 -17.97
N GLY A 6 8.94 3.24 -17.46
CA GLY A 6 8.43 2.12 -18.26
C GLY A 6 8.81 0.71 -17.78
N GLY A 7 9.75 0.58 -16.83
CA GLY A 7 10.03 -0.68 -16.16
C GLY A 7 8.81 -1.19 -15.37
N LYS A 8 8.48 -2.48 -15.51
CA LYS A 8 7.40 -3.13 -14.74
C LYS A 8 7.64 -2.90 -13.24
N GLN A 9 6.71 -2.21 -12.58
CA GLN A 9 6.81 -1.97 -11.15
C GLN A 9 6.88 -3.31 -10.40
N PRO A 10 7.76 -3.44 -9.39
CA PRO A 10 7.82 -4.64 -8.57
C PRO A 10 6.49 -4.83 -7.83
N ILE A 11 6.04 -6.08 -7.74
CA ILE A 11 4.85 -6.44 -6.96
C ILE A 11 5.20 -6.25 -5.47
N MET A 12 4.53 -5.31 -4.81
CA MET A 12 4.75 -5.03 -3.40
C MET A 12 4.12 -6.13 -2.53
N ARG A 13 4.93 -6.78 -1.70
CA ARG A 13 4.44 -7.80 -0.76
C ARG A 13 3.85 -7.15 0.48
N SER A 14 2.86 -7.80 1.08
CA SER A 14 2.33 -7.41 2.39
C SER A 14 3.44 -7.43 3.44
N THR A 15 3.38 -6.50 4.38
CA THR A 15 4.37 -6.36 5.45
C THR A 15 3.69 -6.26 6.81
N THR A 16 4.45 -6.15 7.88
CA THR A 16 3.92 -5.89 9.23
C THR A 16 4.47 -4.59 9.79
N PHE A 17 3.71 -3.94 10.65
CA PHE A 17 4.12 -2.74 11.38
C PHE A 17 3.54 -2.79 12.79
N VAL A 18 4.13 -2.02 13.71
CA VAL A 18 3.61 -1.83 15.06
C VAL A 18 2.80 -0.54 15.07
N ASP A 19 1.55 -0.60 15.52
CA ASP A 19 0.69 0.56 15.63
C ASP A 19 0.97 1.40 16.89
N ILE A 20 0.26 2.52 17.05
CA ILE A 20 0.42 3.42 18.20
C ILE A 20 0.12 2.75 19.55
N ASN A 21 -0.63 1.64 19.55
CA ASN A 21 -0.98 0.86 20.74
C ASN A 21 0.02 -0.28 20.99
N GLY A 22 1.11 -0.36 20.23
CA GLY A 22 2.11 -1.43 20.35
C GLY A 22 1.68 -2.74 19.71
N GLN A 23 0.59 -2.79 18.93
CA GLN A 23 0.12 -4.02 18.30
C GLN A 23 0.73 -4.23 16.91
N GLN A 24 1.20 -5.44 16.64
CA GLN A 24 1.64 -5.81 15.31
C GLN A 24 0.44 -5.99 14.37
N LYS A 25 0.39 -5.20 13.30
CA LYS A 25 -0.64 -5.24 12.27
C LYS A 25 -0.04 -5.59 10.91
N ILE A 26 -0.83 -6.25 10.09
CA ILE A 26 -0.49 -6.55 8.69
C ILE A 26 -0.86 -5.33 7.84
N GLN A 27 0.09 -4.85 7.05
CA GLN A 27 -0.13 -3.88 5.99
C GLN A 27 -0.21 -4.59 4.65
N GLN A 28 -1.40 -4.60 4.05
CA GLN A 28 -1.56 -4.99 2.66
C GLN A 28 -1.04 -3.86 1.76
N MET A 29 -0.07 -4.18 0.91
CA MET A 29 0.57 -3.22 -0.02
C MET A 29 -0.08 -3.22 -1.41
N ILE A 30 -1.05 -4.10 -1.63
CA ILE A 30 -1.81 -4.27 -2.87
C ILE A 30 -3.30 -4.19 -2.53
N PHE A 31 -4.11 -3.67 -3.44
CA PHE A 31 -5.57 -3.70 -3.28
C PHE A 31 -6.12 -5.11 -3.51
N ASP A 32 -7.10 -5.49 -2.69
CA ASP A 32 -7.79 -6.78 -2.78
C ASP A 32 -8.40 -7.01 -4.17
N GLU A 33 -8.50 -8.27 -4.59
CA GLU A 33 -9.16 -8.63 -5.85
C GLU A 33 -10.65 -8.29 -5.87
N ASN A 34 -11.27 -8.15 -4.69
CA ASN A 34 -12.67 -7.74 -4.53
C ASN A 34 -12.83 -6.22 -4.34
N HIS A 35 -11.80 -5.42 -4.64
CA HIS A 35 -11.89 -3.97 -4.51
C HIS A 35 -13.02 -3.40 -5.38
N LEU A 36 -13.75 -2.42 -4.83
CA LEU A 36 -14.91 -1.80 -5.50
C LEU A 36 -14.54 -1.20 -6.86
N ASP A 37 -13.42 -0.47 -6.90
CA ASP A 37 -12.83 0.00 -8.15
C ASP A 37 -12.03 -1.13 -8.80
N PHE A 38 -12.50 -1.59 -9.97
CA PHE A 38 -11.89 -2.68 -10.72
C PHE A 38 -10.49 -2.34 -11.25
N THR A 39 -10.20 -1.06 -11.52
CA THR A 39 -8.90 -0.62 -12.04
C THR A 39 -7.80 -0.71 -11.00
N MET A 40 -8.18 -0.69 -9.72
CA MET A 40 -7.27 -0.75 -8.59
C MET A 40 -6.95 -2.18 -8.15
N ARG A 41 -7.75 -3.18 -8.52
CA ARG A 41 -7.56 -4.59 -8.10
C ARG A 41 -6.17 -5.09 -8.49
N GLY A 42 -5.43 -5.63 -7.53
CA GLY A 42 -4.07 -6.12 -7.77
C GLY A 42 -3.04 -5.02 -8.01
N GLN A 43 -3.43 -3.74 -8.04
CA GLN A 43 -2.50 -2.61 -8.12
C GLN A 43 -1.85 -2.36 -6.77
N SER A 44 -0.62 -1.86 -6.82
CA SER A 44 0.12 -1.50 -5.63
C SER A 44 -0.43 -0.19 -5.02
N LYS A 45 -0.55 -0.13 -3.70
CA LYS A 45 -1.03 1.06 -2.99
C LYS A 45 0.08 2.12 -2.93
N GLY A 46 -0.24 3.35 -3.31
CA GLY A 46 0.68 4.48 -3.13
C GLY A 46 0.87 4.84 -1.64
N ILE A 47 1.98 5.52 -1.32
CA ILE A 47 2.32 5.89 0.06
C ILE A 47 1.23 6.72 0.76
N ARG A 48 0.53 7.58 0.01
CA ARG A 48 -0.61 8.36 0.54
C ARG A 48 -1.70 7.44 1.09
N ARG A 49 -2.07 6.40 0.34
CA ARG A 49 -3.12 5.45 0.77
C ARG A 49 -2.68 4.66 2.00
N ILE A 50 -1.42 4.21 2.02
CA ILE A 50 -0.84 3.51 3.16
C ILE A 50 -0.85 4.40 4.42
N LEU A 51 -0.48 5.68 4.29
CA LEU A 51 -0.49 6.61 5.42
C LEU A 51 -1.91 6.91 5.90
N MET A 52 -2.88 7.01 4.99
CA MET A 52 -4.30 7.14 5.35
C MET A 52 -4.80 5.90 6.12
N GLU A 53 -4.48 4.70 5.66
CA GLU A 53 -4.86 3.44 6.34
C GLU A 53 -4.23 3.29 7.74
N ARG A 54 -3.14 4.02 8.00
CA ARG A 54 -2.43 4.05 9.28
C ARG A 54 -2.80 5.23 10.16
N ASP A 55 -3.74 6.08 9.73
CA ASP A 55 -4.08 7.36 10.39
C ASP A 55 -2.87 8.29 10.57
N LEU A 56 -1.89 8.19 9.67
CA LEU A 56 -0.65 8.99 9.66
C LEU A 56 -0.68 10.11 8.62
N TRP A 57 -1.62 10.08 7.67
CA TRP A 57 -1.76 11.14 6.68
C TRP A 57 -2.43 12.36 7.31
N ARG A 58 -1.73 13.50 7.33
CA ARG A 58 -2.28 14.80 7.76
C ARG A 58 -2.50 15.65 6.52
N GLU A 59 -3.72 16.18 6.36
CA GLU A 59 -3.95 17.27 5.41
C GLU A 59 -3.39 18.54 6.06
N GLY A 60 -2.38 19.12 5.41
CA GLY A 60 -1.74 20.37 5.84
C GLY A 60 -2.51 21.59 5.37
#